data_AF-A0A849UA75-F1
#
_entry.id   AF-A0A849UA75-F1
#
_cell.length_a   1.000
_cell.length_b   1.000
_cell.length_c   1.000
_cell.angle_alpha   90.00
_cell.angle_beta   90.00
_cell.angle_gamma   90.00
#
_symmetry.space_group_name_H-M   'P 1'
#
loop_
_entity.id
_entity.type
_entity.pdbx_description
1 polymer ?
#
loop_
_entity_poly.entity_id
_entity_poly.type
_entity_poly.pdbx_seq_one_letter_code
_entity_poly.pdbx_strand_id
1 'polypeptide(L)' 'EFQLAGMNRRLAPELETVFLTPAEQYEFISSSMIREIAQLNGNVACFVPARVQQSLFNKFS' A
#
# COMPACT_ATOMS: atom_id res chain seq x y z
N GLU A 1 -11.31 5.00 4.66
CA GLU A 1 -11.09 4.18 5.88
C GLU A 1 -11.86 4.70 7.10
N PHE A 2 -11.92 6.01 7.37
CA PHE A 2 -12.69 6.56 8.51
C PHE A 2 -14.15 6.13 8.59
N GLN A 3 -14.86 6.05 7.45
CA GLN A 3 -16.23 5.55 7.40
C GLN A 3 -16.34 4.09 7.87
N LEU A 4 -15.36 3.26 7.53
CA LEU A 4 -15.30 1.85 7.94
C LEU A 4 -15.02 1.73 9.43
N ALA A 5 -14.09 2.53 9.98
CA ALA A 5 -13.85 2.56 11.42
C ALA A 5 -15.11 2.93 12.22
N GLY A 6 -15.87 3.93 11.74
CA GLY A 6 -17.15 4.31 12.33
C GLY A 6 -18.21 3.19 12.27
N MET A 7 -18.25 2.43 11.18
CA MET A 7 -19.13 1.27 11.05
C MET A 7 -18.71 0.13 11.97
N ASN A 8 -17.41 -0.19 12.02
CA ASN A 8 -16.86 -1.25 12.88
C ASN A 8 -17.14 -0.98 14.35
N ARG A 9 -17.01 0.26 14.81
CA ARG A 9 -17.35 0.64 16.19
C ARG A 9 -18.82 0.41 16.54
N ARG A 10 -19.73 0.46 15.56
CA ARG A 10 -21.16 0.14 15.77
C ARG A 10 -21.41 -1.36 15.79
N LEU A 11 -20.72 -2.11 14.94
CA LEU A 11 -20.92 -3.56 14.80
C LEU A 11 -20.17 -4.38 15.87
N ALA A 12 -19.03 -3.87 16.34
CA ALA A 12 -18.14 -4.50 17.31
C ALA A 12 -17.51 -3.40 18.21
N PRO A 13 -18.22 -2.98 19.28
CA PRO A 13 -17.84 -1.85 20.12
C PRO A 13 -16.49 -1.98 20.84
N GLU A 14 -15.97 -3.20 20.97
CA GLU A 14 -14.66 -3.51 21.54
C GLU A 14 -13.50 -3.27 20.58
N LEU A 15 -13.77 -3.08 19.28
CA LEU A 15 -12.73 -2.80 18.28
C LEU A 15 -12.40 -1.31 18.25
N GLU A 16 -11.11 -1.01 18.44
CA GLU A 16 -10.56 0.33 18.28
C GLU A 16 -9.70 0.39 17.00
N THR A 17 -9.80 1.50 16.24
CA THR A 17 -9.01 1.69 15.02
C THR A 17 -8.08 2.88 15.20
N VAL A 18 -6.78 2.62 15.10
CA VAL A 18 -5.75 3.66 15.16
C VAL A 18 -5.26 4.00 13.76
N PHE A 19 -5.17 5.28 13.45
CA PHE A 19 -4.64 5.79 12.19
C PHE A 19 -3.22 6.32 12.38
N LEU A 20 -2.36 6.05 11.42
CA LEU A 20 -1.00 6.57 11.37
C LEU A 20 -0.81 7.35 10.08
N THR A 21 -0.27 8.56 10.18
CA THR A 21 0.14 9.33 9.02
C THR A 21 1.49 8.78 8.53
N PRO A 22 1.64 8.48 7.23
CA PRO A 22 2.93 8.05 6.70
C PRO A 22 3.97 9.17 6.83
N ALA A 23 5.24 8.80 6.87
CA ALA A 23 6.31 9.77 6.69
C ALA A 23 6.25 10.37 5.27
N GLU A 24 6.66 11.63 5.13
CA GLU A 24 6.56 12.42 3.88
C GLU A 24 7.12 11.67 2.66
N GLN A 25 8.26 10.99 2.81
CA GLN A 25 8.90 10.25 1.73
C GLN A 25 8.09 9.03 1.22
N TYR A 26 7.02 8.65 1.90
CA TYR A 26 6.17 7.51 1.56
C TYR A 26 4.72 7.89 1.26
N GLU A 27 4.35 9.17 1.37
CA GLU A 27 2.95 9.64 1.23
C GLU A 27 2.33 9.33 -0.15
N PHE A 28 3.16 9.32 -1.19
CA PHE A 28 2.73 9.07 -2.57
C PHE A 28 2.75 7.59 -2.97
N ILE A 29 3.22 6.68 -2.11
CA ILE A 29 3.36 5.27 -2.47
C ILE A 29 2.04 4.54 -2.29
N SER A 30 1.52 3.95 -3.37
CA SER A 30 0.40 3.01 -3.31
C SER A 30 0.70 1.74 -4.10
N SER A 31 0.16 0.60 -3.64
CA SER A 31 0.37 -0.68 -4.31
C SER A 31 -0.15 -0.69 -5.76
N SER A 32 -1.22 0.06 -6.05
CA SER A 32 -1.76 0.18 -7.41
C SER A 32 -0.79 0.93 -8.32
N MET A 33 -0.28 2.09 -7.86
CA MET A 33 0.69 2.88 -8.61
C MET A 33 1.99 2.10 -8.87
N ILE A 34 2.53 1.41 -7.87
CA ILE A 34 3.76 0.63 -8.04
C ILE A 34 3.57 -0.52 -9.03
N ARG A 35 2.41 -1.19 -9.02
CA ARG A 35 2.11 -2.24 -10.01
C ARG A 35 2.00 -1.66 -11.43
N GLU A 36 1.39 -0.50 -11.59
CA GLU A 36 1.26 0.18 -12.88
C GLU A 36 2.64 0.57 -13.44
N ILE A 37 3.51 1.16 -12.62
CA ILE A 37 4.90 1.48 -13.01
C ILE A 37 5.63 0.21 -13.45
N ALA A 38 5.52 -0.87 -12.69
CA ALA A 38 6.16 -2.14 -13.03
C ALA A 38 5.61 -2.76 -14.33
N GLN A 39 4.30 -2.66 -14.58
CA GLN A 39 3.67 -3.09 -15.83
C GLN A 39 4.18 -2.32 -17.06
N LEU A 40 4.54 -1.04 -16.87
CA LEU A 40 5.10 -0.18 -17.91
C LEU A 40 6.63 -0.30 -18.01
N ASN A 41 7.23 -1.37 -17.47
CA ASN A 41 8.68 -1.60 -17.41
C ASN A 41 9.48 -0.52 -16.66
N GLY A 42 8.82 0.24 -15.78
CA GLY A 42 9.46 1.24 -14.93
C GLY A 42 10.23 0.61 -13.75
N ASN A 43 11.28 1.29 -13.30
CA ASN A 43 12.06 0.86 -12.14
C ASN A 43 11.34 1.21 -10.83
N VAL A 44 11.07 0.19 -10.00
CA VAL A 44 10.39 0.34 -8.70
C VAL A 44 11.28 0.06 -7.49
N ALA A 45 12.59 -0.17 -7.68
CA ALA A 45 13.51 -0.62 -6.63
C ALA A 45 13.55 0.31 -5.39
N CYS A 46 13.38 1.61 -5.58
CA CYS A 46 13.40 2.59 -4.49
C CYS A 46 12.12 2.60 -3.64
N PHE A 47 11.05 1.94 -4.11
CA PHE A 47 9.73 1.99 -3.47
C PHE A 47 9.34 0.68 -2.79
N VAL A 48 10.07 -0.40 -3.06
CA VAL A 48 9.74 -1.73 -2.53
C VAL A 48 10.99 -2.50 -2.10
N PRO A 49 10.87 -3.43 -1.14
CA PRO A 49 11.95 -4.35 -0.82
C PRO A 49 12.36 -5.20 -2.02
N ALA A 50 13.63 -5.61 -2.08
CA ALA A 50 14.19 -6.41 -3.18
C ALA A 50 13.39 -7.68 -3.52
N ARG A 51 12.84 -8.37 -2.51
CA ARG A 51 11.97 -9.55 -2.71
C ARG A 51 10.71 -9.22 -3.51
N VAL A 52 10.11 -8.05 -3.26
CA VAL A 52 8.90 -7.59 -3.95
C VAL A 52 9.26 -7.14 -5.37
N GLN A 53 10.38 -6.43 -5.55
CA GLN A 53 10.89 -6.07 -6.87
C GLN A 53 11.07 -7.31 -7.76
N GLN A 54 11.73 -8.36 -7.26
CA GLN A 54 11.91 -9.61 -8.01
C GLN A 54 10.56 -10.25 -8.38
N SER A 55 9.60 -10.21 -7.46
CA SER A 55 8.27 -10.79 -7.68
C SER A 55 7.47 -9.99 -8.73
N LEU A 56 7.61 -8.66 -8.74
CA LEU A 56 7.01 -7.79 -9.76
C LEU A 56 7.66 -8.00 -11.13
N PHE A 57 8.99 -8.10 -11.18
CA PHE A 57 9.73 -8.43 -12.40
C PHE A 57 9.24 -9.76 -12.99
N ASN A 58 9.21 -10.83 -12.19
CA ASN A 58 8.75 -12.15 -12.66
C ASN A 58 7.28 -12.16 -13.13
N LYS A 59 6.46 -11.21 -12.66
CA LYS A 59 5.03 -11.14 -13.01
C LYS A 59 4.76 -10.38 -14.31
N PHE A 60 5.58 -9.39 -14.64
CA PHE A 60 5.35 -8.47 -15.75
C PHE A 60 6.42 -8.51 -16.85
N SER A 61 7.44 -9.36 -16.71
CA SER A 61 8.40 -9.69 -17.77
C SER A 61 7.88 -10.76 -18.73
#